data_AF-A0A2N3N2C9-F1
#
_entry.id   AF-A0A2N3N2C9-F1
#
_cell.length_a   1.000
_cell.length_b   1.000
_cell.length_c   1.000
_cell.angle_alpha   90.00
_cell.angle_beta   90.00
_cell.angle_gamma   90.00
#
_symmetry.space_group_name_H-M   'P 1'
#
loop_
_entity.id
_entity.type
_entity.pdbx_description
1 polymer ?
#
loop_
_entity_poly.entity_id
_entity_poly.type
_entity_poly.pdbx_seq_one_letter_code
_entity_poly.pdbx_strand_id
1 'polypeptide(L)'
;MATRAPGAEEAEDACDQARTYDGLSEPFLMTIRDKGRESVKDVKIIWWYIAEVTDIQSGEAESQNGPPKAKFFKCSEALSSLHYQGDRDVLERAISIVKESEPTRQWDT
;
A
#
# COMPACT_ATOMS: atom_id res chain seq x y z
N MET A 1 -4.74 -8.70 -15.55
CA MET A 1 -3.33 -8.33 -15.80
C MET A 1 -2.49 -9.59 -15.83
N ALA A 2 -1.52 -9.69 -16.74
CA ALA A 2 -0.66 -10.87 -16.81
C ALA A 2 0.52 -10.72 -15.82
N THR A 3 0.73 -11.70 -14.95
CA THR A 3 1.84 -11.76 -13.99
C THR A 3 2.59 -13.08 -14.14
N ARG A 4 3.89 -13.08 -13.82
CA ARG A 4 4.71 -14.30 -13.69
C ARG A 4 4.78 -14.81 -12.25
N ALA A 5 4.16 -14.11 -11.31
CA ALA A 5 4.05 -14.59 -9.94
C ALA A 5 3.13 -15.82 -9.90
N PRO A 6 3.54 -16.89 -9.21
CA PRO A 6 2.68 -18.03 -8.99
C PRO A 6 1.51 -17.64 -8.09
N GLY A 7 0.35 -18.27 -8.33
CA GLY A 7 -0.81 -18.14 -7.47
C GLY A 7 -0.60 -18.89 -6.15
N ALA A 8 -1.38 -18.56 -5.12
CA ALA A 8 -1.29 -19.21 -3.81
C ALA A 8 -1.55 -20.73 -3.85
N GLU A 9 -2.34 -21.17 -4.83
CA GLU A 9 -2.73 -22.58 -5.03
C GLU A 9 -1.87 -23.30 -6.09
N GLU A 10 -0.85 -22.64 -6.66
CA GLU A 10 0.03 -23.28 -7.64
C GLU A 10 1.08 -24.18 -6.97
N ALA A 11 1.47 -25.24 -7.67
CA ALA A 11 2.52 -26.15 -7.21
C ALA A 11 3.88 -25.43 -7.10
N GLU A 12 4.72 -25.85 -6.15
CA GLU A 12 6.05 -25.26 -5.93
C GLU A 12 6.96 -25.36 -7.16
N ASP A 13 6.74 -26.35 -8.03
CA ASP A 13 7.45 -26.59 -9.28
C ASP A 13 6.73 -26.03 -10.52
N ALA A 14 5.77 -25.12 -10.33
CA ALA A 14 5.04 -24.49 -11.41
C ALA A 14 6.00 -23.86 -12.44
N CYS A 15 5.74 -24.13 -13.72
CA CYS A 15 6.53 -23.60 -14.82
C CYS A 15 6.46 -22.05 -14.86
N ASP A 16 7.60 -21.39 -15.11
CA ASP A 16 7.68 -19.92 -15.27
C ASP A 16 6.98 -19.48 -16.57
N GLN A 17 5.72 -19.10 -16.44
CA GLN A 17 4.89 -18.59 -17.52
C GLN A 17 4.02 -17.43 -17.01
N ALA A 18 3.75 -16.47 -17.90
CA ALA A 18 2.82 -15.40 -17.58
C ALA A 18 1.40 -15.94 -17.53
N ARG A 19 0.68 -15.66 -16.45
CA ARG A 19 -0.70 -16.08 -16.19
C ARG A 19 -1.54 -14.86 -15.84
N THR A 20 -2.84 -14.95 -16.09
CA THR A 20 -3.79 -13.92 -15.67
C THR A 20 -4.60 -14.47 -14.50
N TYR A 21 -4.61 -13.74 -13.39
CA TYR A 21 -5.50 -14.01 -12.26
C TYR A 21 -6.53 -12.89 -12.15
N ASP A 22 -7.72 -13.23 -11.68
CA ASP A 22 -8.77 -12.27 -11.38
C ASP A 22 -8.46 -11.52 -10.07
N GLY A 23 -8.83 -10.25 -10.01
CA GLY A 23 -8.68 -9.44 -8.80
C GLY A 23 -7.23 -9.08 -8.43
N LEU A 24 -6.26 -9.21 -9.34
CA LEU A 24 -4.90 -8.74 -9.09
C LEU A 24 -4.85 -7.22 -8.89
N SER A 25 -4.25 -6.80 -7.78
CA SER A 25 -3.92 -5.41 -7.49
C SER A 25 -2.40 -5.24 -7.51
N GLU A 26 -1.93 -4.15 -8.15
CA GLU A 26 -0.51 -3.80 -8.15
C GLU A 26 -0.24 -2.68 -7.14
N PRO A 27 0.89 -2.73 -6.43
CA PRO A 27 1.35 -1.60 -5.65
C PRO A 27 1.75 -0.47 -6.59
N PHE A 28 1.41 0.78 -6.25
CA PHE A 28 1.87 1.94 -7.02
C PHE A 28 3.32 2.31 -6.69
N LEU A 29 3.85 1.79 -5.57
CA LEU A 29 5.22 1.99 -5.14
C LEU A 29 5.70 0.85 -4.22
N MET A 30 6.97 0.47 -4.37
CA MET A 30 7.69 -0.39 -3.44
C MET A 30 8.83 0.41 -2.82
N THR A 31 8.94 0.41 -1.49
CA THR A 31 10.08 1.00 -0.78
C THR A 31 10.83 -0.05 0.04
N ILE A 32 12.14 0.17 0.18
CA ILE A 32 13.03 -0.66 0.97
C ILE A 32 13.57 0.21 2.10
N ARG A 33 13.38 -0.23 3.35
CA ARG A 33 13.86 0.47 4.54
C ARG A 33 14.89 -0.38 5.26
N ASP A 34 16.10 0.14 5.40
CA ASP A 34 17.12 -0.45 6.27
C ASP A 34 16.73 -0.21 7.73
N LYS A 35 16.77 -1.28 8.55
CA LYS A 35 16.47 -1.22 9.99
C LYS A 35 17.70 -1.05 10.86
N GLY A 36 18.90 -1.01 10.29
CA GLY A 36 20.14 -0.56 10.92
C GLY A 36 20.37 -1.15 12.32
N ARG A 37 20.81 -2.42 12.40
CA ARG A 37 21.49 -2.94 13.59
C ARG A 37 22.80 -3.59 13.17
N GLU A 38 23.87 -3.22 13.86
CA GLU A 38 25.29 -3.38 13.49
C GLU A 38 25.81 -4.82 13.24
N SER A 39 24.96 -5.85 13.24
CA SER A 39 25.37 -7.23 13.02
C SER A 39 24.49 -8.05 12.07
N VAL A 40 23.28 -7.58 11.73
CA VAL A 40 22.39 -8.25 10.75
C VAL A 40 21.77 -7.19 9.86
N LYS A 41 21.92 -7.34 8.54
CA LYS A 41 21.29 -6.48 7.54
C LYS A 41 19.78 -6.75 7.52
N ASP A 42 19.07 -6.18 8.49
CA ASP A 42 17.61 -6.27 8.56
C ASP A 42 16.99 -5.25 7.61
N VAL A 43 16.43 -5.75 6.51
CA VAL A 43 15.74 -4.94 5.52
C VAL A 43 14.24 -5.15 5.63
N LYS A 44 13.46 -4.06 5.67
CA LYS A 44 12.00 -4.10 5.54
C LYS A 44 11.63 -3.72 4.11
N ILE A 45 10.94 -4.62 3.42
CA ILE A 45 10.30 -4.33 2.15
C ILE A 45 8.85 -3.89 2.43
N ILE A 46 8.41 -2.81 1.79
CA ILE A 46 7.08 -2.23 1.98
C ILE A 46 6.45 -2.04 0.60
N TRP A 47 5.25 -2.56 0.43
CA TRP A 47 4.42 -2.37 -0.77
C TRP A 47 3.28 -1.42 -0.45
N TRP A 48 3.12 -0.38 -1.26
CA TRP A 48 2.13 0.67 -1.07
C TRP A 48 1.02 0.56 -2.12
N TYR A 49 -0.22 0.65 -1.64
CA TYR A 49 -1.42 0.54 -2.45
C TYR A 49 -2.28 1.79 -2.25
N ILE A 50 -3.08 2.12 -3.26
CA ILE A 50 -4.15 3.11 -3.19
C ILE A 50 -5.46 2.35 -3.38
N ALA A 51 -6.41 2.59 -2.49
CA ALA A 51 -7.72 1.94 -2.56
C ALA A 51 -8.81 2.97 -2.31
N GLU A 52 -9.92 2.82 -3.02
CA GLU A 52 -11.18 3.49 -2.69
C GLU A 52 -12.01 2.57 -1.80
N VAL A 53 -12.53 3.12 -0.71
CA VAL A 53 -13.39 2.38 0.23
C VAL A 53 -14.81 2.93 0.09
N THR A 54 -15.70 2.15 -0.52
CA THR A 54 -17.08 2.57 -0.85
C THR A 54 -18.11 2.20 0.21
N ASP A 55 -17.86 1.15 1.00
CA ASP A 55 -18.75 0.70 2.07
C ASP A 55 -17.99 0.69 3.40
N ILE A 56 -17.99 1.84 4.07
CA ILE A 56 -17.48 1.93 5.43
C ILE A 56 -18.61 1.45 6.35
N GLN A 57 -18.72 0.14 6.53
CA GLN A 57 -19.24 -0.30 7.82
C GLN A 57 -18.31 0.31 8.85
N SER A 58 -18.84 1.08 9.81
CA SER A 58 -18.10 1.83 10.84
C SER A 58 -17.23 0.95 11.77
N GLY A 59 -16.90 -0.27 11.36
CA GLY A 59 -15.99 -1.19 11.99
C GLY A 59 -14.55 -0.77 11.71
N GLU A 60 -13.94 -0.26 12.77
CA GLU A 60 -12.50 -0.15 12.94
C GLU A 60 -11.82 -1.40 12.34
N ALA A 61 -10.89 -1.23 11.41
CA ALA A 61 -10.14 -2.36 10.86
C ALA A 61 -9.34 -3.01 12.00
N GLU A 62 -9.78 -4.17 12.48
CA GLU A 62 -9.07 -4.95 13.48
C GLU A 62 -7.83 -5.58 12.84
N SER A 63 -6.66 -5.18 13.34
CA SER A 63 -5.40 -5.85 13.04
C SER A 63 -5.43 -7.26 13.65
N GLN A 64 -5.29 -8.30 12.82
CA GLN A 64 -5.30 -9.71 13.24
C GLN A 64 -4.24 -10.06 14.31
N ASN A 65 -3.28 -9.17 14.61
CA ASN A 65 -2.27 -9.36 15.64
C ASN A 65 -2.07 -8.15 16.58
N GLY A 66 -2.98 -7.17 16.59
CA GLY A 66 -2.99 -5.95 17.44
C GLY A 66 -1.70 -5.12 17.44
N PRO A 67 -1.61 -3.97 16.72
CA PRO A 67 -2.00 -2.62 17.23
C PRO A 67 -2.49 -1.69 16.07
N PRO A 68 -2.35 -0.34 16.16
CA PRO A 68 -3.41 0.63 16.51
C PRO A 68 -4.58 0.72 15.51
N LYS A 69 -5.74 1.17 16.00
CA LYS A 69 -6.95 1.39 15.19
C LYS A 69 -6.67 2.35 14.03
N ALA A 70 -6.83 1.87 12.80
CA ALA A 70 -6.79 2.71 11.61
C ALA A 70 -7.96 3.70 11.64
N LYS A 71 -7.69 4.96 11.32
CA LYS A 71 -8.69 6.02 11.20
C LYS A 71 -8.50 6.72 9.87
N PHE A 72 -9.59 7.23 9.32
CA PHE A 72 -9.52 8.13 8.20
C PHE A 72 -9.12 9.52 8.69
N PHE A 73 -8.18 10.13 7.98
CA PHE A 73 -7.69 11.47 8.21
C PHE A 73 -7.86 12.28 6.93
N LYS A 74 -7.93 13.60 7.05
CA LYS A 74 -7.74 14.47 5.88
C LYS A 74 -6.32 14.29 5.36
N CYS A 75 -6.11 14.49 4.06
CA CYS A 75 -4.79 14.32 3.44
C CYS A 75 -3.71 15.20 4.09
N SER A 76 -4.04 16.45 4.40
CA SER A 76 -3.14 17.40 5.07
C SER A 76 -2.78 16.96 6.49
N GLU A 77 -3.78 16.49 7.25
CA GLU A 77 -3.59 15.94 8.59
C GLU A 77 -2.70 14.69 8.56
N ALA A 78 -2.97 13.75 7.66
CA ALA A 78 -2.20 12.53 7.48
C ALA A 78 -0.72 12.83 7.21
N LEU A 79 -0.43 13.76 6.29
CA LEU A 79 0.94 14.20 5.98
C LEU A 79 1.67 14.78 7.21
N SER A 80 0.98 15.58 8.01
CA SER A 80 1.54 16.16 9.22
C SER A 80 1.79 15.13 10.33
N SER A 81 1.01 14.05 10.36
CA SER A 81 1.05 13.01 11.40
C SER A 81 2.17 11.98 11.18
N LEU A 82 2.57 11.74 9.93
CA LEU A 82 3.62 10.78 9.61
C LEU A 82 4.96 11.27 10.15
N HIS A 83 5.73 10.40 10.79
CA HIS A 83 7.01 10.78 11.41
C HIS A 83 8.17 10.81 10.40
N TYR A 84 8.23 9.82 9.53
CA TYR A 84 9.35 9.63 8.62
C TYR A 84 9.13 10.35 7.29
N GLN A 85 10.14 11.08 6.83
CA GLN A 85 10.06 11.82 5.57
C GLN A 85 9.74 10.91 4.38
N GLY A 86 10.40 9.76 4.28
CA GLY A 86 10.12 8.81 3.18
C GLY A 86 8.66 8.37 3.13
N ASP A 87 8.00 8.19 4.27
CA ASP A 87 6.58 7.81 4.31
C ASP A 87 5.69 9.01 3.90
N ARG A 88 6.09 10.26 4.20
CA ARG A 88 5.42 11.47 3.71
C ARG A 88 5.55 11.60 2.19
N ASP A 89 6.75 11.39 1.64
CA ASP A 89 7.01 11.48 0.20
C ASP A 89 6.13 10.48 -0.58
N VAL A 90 5.97 9.26 -0.04
CA VAL A 90 5.05 8.26 -0.60
C VAL A 90 3.60 8.74 -0.56
N LEU A 91 3.15 9.31 0.56
CA LEU A 91 1.77 9.81 0.68
C LEU A 91 1.50 11.00 -0.24
N GLU A 92 2.43 11.94 -0.38
CA GLU A 92 2.33 13.06 -1.33
C GLU A 92 2.19 12.56 -2.77
N ARG A 93 2.99 11.54 -3.13
CA ARG A 93 2.89 10.90 -4.44
C ARG A 93 1.52 10.23 -4.63
N ALA A 94 1.02 9.52 -3.62
CA ALA A 94 -0.29 8.88 -3.67
C ALA A 94 -1.42 9.89 -3.89
N ILE A 95 -1.41 11.00 -3.13
CA ILE A 95 -2.37 12.09 -3.28
C ILE A 95 -2.31 12.68 -4.70
N SER A 96 -1.11 12.87 -5.23
CA SER A 96 -0.91 13.41 -6.58
C SER A 96 -1.52 12.48 -7.64
N ILE A 97 -1.23 11.18 -7.57
CA ILE A 97 -1.79 10.17 -8.48
C ILE A 97 -3.32 10.19 -8.45
N VAL A 98 -3.92 10.21 -7.25
CA VAL A 98 -5.38 10.22 -7.09
C VAL A 98 -6.02 11.49 -7.67
N LYS A 99 -5.41 12.67 -7.44
CA LYS A 99 -5.91 13.92 -8.01
C LYS A 99 -5.81 13.96 -9.53
N GLU A 100 -4.74 13.38 -10.09
CA GLU A 100 -4.55 13.27 -11.54
C GLU A 100 -5.53 12.26 -12.16
N SER A 101 -5.86 11.16 -11.47
CA SER A 101 -6.81 10.16 -11.95
C SER A 101 -8.27 10.59 -11.83
N GLU A 102 -8.59 11.48 -10.89
CA GLU A 102 -9.95 11.94 -10.57
C GLU A 102 -10.08 13.48 -10.65
N PRO A 103 -9.88 14.08 -11.84
CA PRO A 103 -9.79 15.54 -12.00
C PRO A 103 -11.10 16.27 -11.70
N THR A 104 -12.23 15.58 -11.74
CA THR A 104 -13.58 16.13 -11.50
C THR A 104 -14.04 16.02 -10.05
N ARG A 105 -13.30 15.31 -9.19
CA ARG A 105 -13.64 15.16 -7.77
C ARG A 105 -13.24 16.42 -7.01
N GLN A 106 -14.15 17.03 -6.25
CA GLN A 106 -13.81 18.13 -5.35
C GLN A 106 -13.06 17.57 -4.14
N TRP A 107 -11.82 18.02 -3.98
CA TRP A 107 -10.94 17.63 -2.88
C TRP A 107 -10.97 18.72 -1.81
N ASP A 108 -11.34 18.38 -0.58
CA ASP A 108 -11.19 19.28 0.55
C ASP A 108 -9.69 19.45 0.85
N THR A 109 -9.16 20.65 0.57
CA THR A 109 -7.80 21.09 0.95
C THR A 109 -7.66 21.27 2.46
#